data_AF-A0A093BT21-F1
#
_entry.id   AF-A0A093BT21-F1
#
_cell.length_a   1.000
_cell.length_b   1.000
_cell.length_c   1.000
_cell.angle_alpha   90.00
_cell.angle_beta   90.00
_cell.angle_gamma   90.00
#
_symmetry.space_group_name_H-M   'P 1'
#
loop_
_entity.id
_entity.type
_entity.pdbx_description
1 polymer ?
#
loop_
_entity_poly.entity_id
_entity_poly.type
_entity_poly.pdbx_seq_one_letter_code
_entity_poly.pdbx_strand_id
1 'polypeptide(L)'
;LYTAPESCEGRCEEPYGPEDSCHCHPECRRYRNCCRDYDWHCHPGGFSRSQDAITDQELLDISEQLYQLDHNKAQPSDVTINPQHWAGPEETGDQEDHSPQPLYKHVNEKLFSKPTYSSFIKLLDNYQRVTGREEEVTAEELREQDTFLKEVMETELMKKLFAFLHQKSRYGSEQEFVADLKEMWFGLYSRRDGEKDSSGFEHVFSGEVKKGKVSGFHNWIRFYLLEKRGLVNYFSHNFDGP
;
A
#
# COMPACT_ATOMS: atom_id res chain seq x y z
N LEU A 1 -22.96 -8.38 -30.50
CA LEU A 1 -22.39 -8.33 -29.13
C LEU A 1 -23.47 -8.91 -28.22
N TYR A 2 -23.28 -10.14 -27.74
CA TYR A 2 -24.22 -10.78 -26.82
C TYR A 2 -23.91 -10.25 -25.42
N THR A 3 -24.68 -9.29 -24.94
CA THR A 3 -24.68 -8.92 -23.52
C THR A 3 -25.47 -9.99 -22.77
N ALA A 4 -24.93 -10.51 -21.67
CA ALA A 4 -25.61 -11.50 -20.86
C ALA A 4 -26.84 -10.84 -20.21
N PRO A 5 -28.07 -11.36 -20.37
CA PRO A 5 -29.29 -10.72 -19.88
C PRO A 5 -29.38 -10.64 -18.36
N GLU A 6 -28.52 -11.36 -17.63
CA GLU A 6 -28.49 -11.39 -16.16
C GLU A 6 -27.35 -10.57 -15.54
N SER A 7 -26.54 -9.88 -16.35
CA SER A 7 -25.39 -9.10 -15.88
C SER A 7 -25.55 -7.60 -16.18
N CYS A 8 -25.00 -6.76 -15.31
CA CYS A 8 -24.92 -5.32 -15.51
C CYS A 8 -23.64 -4.83 -16.21
N GLU A 9 -22.75 -5.74 -16.60
CA GLU A 9 -21.56 -5.39 -17.38
C GLU A 9 -21.94 -4.71 -18.70
N GLY A 10 -21.65 -3.41 -18.81
CA GLY A 10 -22.00 -2.59 -19.98
C GLY A 10 -23.50 -2.26 -20.13
N ARG A 11 -24.31 -2.48 -19.08
CA ARG A 11 -25.78 -2.22 -19.08
C ARG A 11 -26.23 -1.15 -18.08
N CYS A 12 -25.30 -0.46 -17.43
CA CYS A 12 -25.64 0.58 -16.46
C CYS A 12 -26.45 1.72 -17.10
N GLU A 13 -27.46 2.20 -16.37
CA GLU A 13 -28.41 3.23 -16.81
C GLU A 13 -29.30 2.81 -17.99
N GLU A 14 -29.49 1.50 -18.21
CA GLU A 14 -30.45 1.03 -19.21
C GLU A 14 -31.90 1.48 -18.90
N PRO A 15 -32.71 1.76 -19.94
CA PRO A 15 -34.12 2.04 -19.76
C PRO A 15 -34.88 0.81 -19.26
N TYR A 16 -35.92 1.01 -18.46
CA TYR A 16 -36.73 -0.06 -17.90
C TYR A 16 -37.45 -0.87 -19.00
N GLY A 17 -37.07 -2.14 -19.19
CA GLY A 17 -37.73 -3.09 -20.07
C GLY A 17 -38.62 -4.07 -19.30
N PRO A 18 -39.96 -4.05 -19.42
CA PRO A 18 -40.84 -4.94 -18.64
C PRO A 18 -40.66 -6.44 -18.89
N GLU A 19 -39.89 -6.83 -19.92
CA GLU A 19 -39.56 -8.21 -20.29
C GLU A 19 -38.20 -8.67 -19.73
N ASP A 20 -37.44 -7.77 -19.08
CA ASP A 20 -36.12 -8.10 -18.55
C ASP A 20 -36.24 -8.91 -17.26
N SER A 21 -35.40 -9.94 -17.11
CA SER A 21 -35.35 -10.74 -15.87
C SER A 21 -34.79 -9.95 -14.68
N CYS A 22 -33.94 -8.95 -14.95
CA CYS A 22 -33.36 -8.05 -13.99
C CYS A 22 -32.92 -6.75 -14.66
N HIS A 23 -32.77 -5.69 -13.87
CA HIS A 23 -32.50 -4.34 -14.37
C HIS A 23 -31.22 -3.73 -13.81
N CYS A 24 -30.57 -2.93 -14.65
CA CYS A 24 -29.34 -2.20 -14.34
C CYS A 24 -29.54 -0.68 -14.20
N HIS A 25 -30.72 -0.29 -13.71
CA HIS A 25 -31.14 1.10 -13.51
C HIS A 25 -31.18 1.45 -12.00
N PRO A 26 -30.84 2.69 -11.58
CA PRO A 26 -30.89 3.12 -10.16
C PRO A 26 -32.19 2.83 -9.41
N GLU A 27 -33.32 2.87 -10.11
CA GLU A 27 -34.63 2.57 -9.53
C GLU A 27 -34.89 1.08 -9.29
N CYS A 28 -34.05 0.16 -9.80
CA CYS A 28 -34.24 -1.29 -9.61
C CYS A 28 -34.31 -1.67 -8.12
N ARG A 29 -33.66 -0.89 -7.24
CA ARG A 29 -33.70 -1.08 -5.78
C ARG A 29 -35.08 -0.84 -5.20
N ARG A 30 -35.82 0.13 -5.77
CA ARG A 30 -37.19 0.45 -5.36
C ARG A 30 -38.14 -0.70 -5.71
N TYR A 31 -37.92 -1.34 -6.86
CA TYR A 31 -38.75 -2.41 -7.38
C TYR A 31 -38.24 -3.82 -7.02
N ARG A 32 -37.08 -3.91 -6.37
CA ARG A 32 -36.39 -5.17 -5.97
C ARG A 32 -36.15 -6.13 -7.13
N ASN A 33 -35.73 -5.59 -8.26
CA ASN A 33 -35.51 -6.32 -9.51
C ASN A 33 -34.14 -6.01 -10.12
N CYS A 34 -33.15 -5.61 -9.31
CA CYS A 34 -31.78 -5.40 -9.78
C CYS A 34 -31.12 -6.71 -10.23
N CYS A 35 -30.25 -6.65 -11.23
CA CYS A 35 -29.36 -7.78 -11.51
C CYS A 35 -28.43 -8.05 -10.31
N ARG A 36 -27.98 -9.29 -10.18
CA ARG A 36 -27.19 -9.73 -9.02
C ARG A 36 -25.90 -8.94 -8.84
N ASP A 37 -25.33 -8.48 -9.95
CA ASP A 37 -24.08 -7.73 -10.07
C ASP A 37 -24.31 -6.22 -10.28
N TYR A 38 -25.53 -5.72 -10.11
CA TYR A 38 -25.86 -4.30 -10.28
C TYR A 38 -24.97 -3.38 -9.45
N ASP A 39 -24.80 -3.72 -8.17
CA ASP A 39 -23.99 -2.93 -7.24
C ASP A 39 -22.49 -3.00 -7.54
N TRP A 40 -22.05 -4.03 -8.28
CA TRP A 40 -20.67 -4.20 -8.71
C TRP A 40 -20.35 -3.35 -9.93
N HIS A 41 -21.26 -3.29 -10.92
CA HIS A 41 -21.03 -2.58 -12.17
C HIS A 41 -21.54 -1.13 -12.19
N CYS A 42 -22.63 -0.81 -11.49
CA CYS A 42 -23.39 0.41 -11.73
C CYS A 42 -23.53 1.35 -10.51
N HIS A 43 -22.92 1.03 -9.36
CA HIS A 43 -22.96 1.92 -8.21
C HIS A 43 -21.84 2.98 -8.28
N PRO A 44 -22.13 4.30 -8.33
CA PRO A 44 -21.10 5.35 -8.39
C PRO A 44 -20.47 5.70 -7.02
N GLY A 45 -20.74 4.92 -5.98
CA GLY A 45 -20.34 5.20 -4.59
C GLY A 45 -19.39 4.12 -4.12
N GLY A 46 -18.12 4.47 -3.97
CA GLY A 46 -17.01 3.54 -3.78
C GLY A 46 -17.27 2.49 -2.70
N PHE A 47 -16.82 1.27 -2.99
CA PHE A 47 -16.58 0.06 -2.17
C PHE A 47 -17.44 -0.26 -0.93
N SER A 48 -18.32 0.58 -0.41
CA SER A 48 -18.94 0.44 0.91
C SER A 48 -20.44 0.66 0.84
N ARG A 49 -21.21 -0.41 1.02
CA ARG A 49 -22.64 -0.34 1.35
C ARG A 49 -22.77 -0.07 2.84
N SER A 50 -23.88 0.53 3.28
CA SER A 50 -24.10 0.80 4.71
C SER A 50 -24.11 -0.45 5.60
N GLN A 51 -24.33 -1.64 5.02
CA GLN A 51 -24.37 -2.92 5.73
C GLN A 51 -23.01 -3.63 5.80
N ASP A 52 -22.05 -3.28 4.95
CA ASP A 52 -20.70 -3.87 4.91
C ASP A 52 -19.60 -2.82 5.14
N ALA A 53 -19.98 -1.63 5.62
CA ALA A 53 -19.03 -0.60 6.00
C ALA A 53 -18.05 -1.15 7.04
N ILE A 54 -16.77 -0.85 6.82
CA ILE A 54 -15.71 -1.15 7.76
C ILE A 54 -15.70 0.00 8.77
N THR A 55 -15.97 -0.32 10.03
CA THR A 55 -16.01 0.67 11.12
C THR A 55 -14.62 0.94 11.70
N ASP A 56 -14.43 2.07 12.37
CA ASP A 56 -13.16 2.40 13.05
C ASP A 56 -12.79 1.35 14.10
N GLN A 57 -13.77 0.78 14.79
CA GLN A 57 -13.54 -0.32 15.74
C GLN A 57 -13.02 -1.57 15.03
N GLU A 58 -13.56 -1.90 13.85
CA GLU A 58 -13.08 -3.05 13.08
C GLU A 58 -11.68 -2.80 12.52
N LEU A 59 -11.35 -1.57 12.14
CA LEU A 59 -9.98 -1.18 11.76
C LEU A 59 -9.01 -1.34 12.93
N LEU A 60 -9.39 -0.90 14.13
CA LEU A 60 -8.60 -1.11 15.33
C LEU A 60 -8.41 -2.61 15.61
N ASP A 61 -9.50 -3.38 15.64
CA ASP A 61 -9.45 -4.81 15.95
C ASP A 61 -8.64 -5.61 14.92
N ILE A 62 -8.78 -5.32 13.62
CA ILE A 62 -8.01 -6.01 12.59
C ILE A 62 -6.54 -5.61 12.66
N SER A 63 -6.21 -4.32 12.85
CA SER A 63 -4.82 -3.86 12.93
C SER A 63 -4.05 -4.51 14.10
N GLU A 64 -4.66 -4.64 15.28
CA GLU A 64 -4.08 -5.36 16.42
C GLU A 64 -3.85 -6.86 16.12
N GLN A 65 -4.81 -7.49 15.43
CA GLN A 65 -4.65 -8.89 15.00
C GLN A 65 -3.51 -9.04 13.99
N LEU A 66 -3.39 -8.13 13.02
CA LEU A 66 -2.28 -8.14 12.06
C LEU A 66 -0.94 -7.95 12.77
N TYR A 67 -0.86 -7.03 13.74
CA TYR A 67 0.35 -6.82 14.53
C TYR A 67 0.80 -8.05 15.33
N GLN A 68 -0.14 -8.85 15.82
CA GLN A 68 0.14 -10.12 16.50
C GLN A 68 0.60 -11.22 15.53
N LEU A 69 0.06 -11.22 14.30
CA LEU A 69 0.41 -12.18 13.25
C LEU A 69 1.68 -11.82 12.47
N ASP A 70 2.27 -10.65 12.72
CA ASP A 70 3.57 -10.31 12.15
C ASP A 70 4.70 -11.10 12.84
N HIS A 71 4.90 -12.33 12.39
CA HIS A 71 6.01 -13.20 12.80
C HIS A 71 7.35 -12.76 12.19
N ASN A 72 7.31 -11.91 11.17
CA ASN A 72 8.49 -11.43 10.47
C ASN A 72 9.08 -10.17 11.13
N LYS A 73 8.31 -9.44 11.96
CA LYS A 73 8.77 -8.25 12.68
C LYS A 73 10.09 -8.43 13.40
N ALA A 74 10.88 -7.36 13.37
CA ALA A 74 12.07 -7.25 14.20
C ALA A 74 11.68 -7.37 15.68
N GLN A 75 12.42 -8.17 16.42
CA GLN A 75 12.28 -8.27 17.87
C GLN A 75 13.03 -7.12 18.55
N PRO A 76 12.74 -6.82 19.84
CA PRO A 76 13.44 -5.76 20.56
C PRO A 76 14.97 -5.92 20.59
N SER A 77 15.48 -7.15 20.48
CA SER A 77 16.93 -7.43 20.39
C SER A 77 17.51 -7.23 18.99
N ASP A 78 16.68 -7.19 17.95
CA ASP A 78 17.15 -7.10 16.56
C ASP A 78 17.48 -5.66 16.15
N VAL A 79 16.91 -4.65 16.82
CA VAL A 79 17.12 -3.24 16.48
C VAL A 79 17.41 -2.46 17.75
N THR A 80 18.52 -1.73 17.75
CA THR A 80 18.87 -0.78 18.81
C THR A 80 19.10 0.59 18.19
N ILE A 81 18.33 1.57 18.64
CA ILE A 81 18.43 2.95 18.17
C ILE A 81 19.16 3.85 19.18
N ASN A 82 19.64 5.00 18.69
CA ASN A 82 20.33 6.05 19.40
C ASN A 82 19.60 7.37 19.10
N PRO A 83 18.53 7.69 19.85
CA PRO A 83 17.67 8.84 19.54
C PRO A 83 18.36 10.20 19.77
N GLN A 84 19.46 10.23 20.53
CA GLN A 84 20.30 11.41 20.75
C GLN A 84 19.53 12.63 21.26
N HIS A 85 19.22 13.60 20.39
CA HIS A 85 18.65 14.88 20.78
C HIS A 85 17.13 14.91 20.56
N TRP A 86 16.40 15.29 21.62
CA TRP A 86 14.99 15.62 21.56
C TRP A 86 14.85 17.11 21.19
N ALA A 87 14.34 17.38 19.99
CA ALA A 87 14.14 18.71 19.46
C ALA A 87 12.78 19.27 19.86
N GLY A 88 12.78 20.46 20.44
CA GLY A 88 11.59 21.26 20.65
C GLY A 88 11.04 21.85 19.34
N PRO A 89 9.84 22.46 19.36
CA PRO A 89 9.20 23.01 18.16
C PRO A 89 10.07 23.99 17.36
N GLU A 90 10.91 24.77 18.04
CA GLU A 90 11.79 25.77 17.43
C GLU A 90 13.01 25.15 16.72
N GLU A 91 13.43 23.94 17.12
CA GLU A 91 14.65 23.25 16.65
C GLU A 91 14.35 22.32 15.46
N THR A 92 13.09 21.93 15.22
CA THR A 92 12.72 20.98 14.15
C THR A 92 13.00 21.44 12.71
N GLY A 93 13.34 22.72 12.51
CA GLY A 93 13.58 23.32 11.20
C GLY A 93 14.84 24.17 11.09
N ASP A 94 15.70 24.18 12.11
CA ASP A 94 16.92 25.00 12.15
C ASP A 94 18.02 24.53 11.18
N GLN A 95 17.92 23.28 10.70
CA GLN A 95 18.91 22.62 9.84
C GLN A 95 20.28 22.45 10.52
N GLU A 96 20.32 22.44 11.85
CA GLU A 96 21.52 22.15 12.63
C GLU A 96 21.57 20.67 13.02
N ASP A 97 22.76 20.08 12.93
CA ASP A 97 22.97 18.69 13.33
C ASP A 97 23.19 18.60 14.84
N HIS A 98 22.11 18.22 15.55
CA HIS A 98 22.12 17.99 17.00
C HIS A 98 22.36 16.51 17.36
N SER A 99 22.54 15.63 16.37
CA SER A 99 22.65 14.17 16.53
C SER A 99 23.82 13.62 15.72
N PRO A 100 25.08 13.93 16.09
CA PRO A 100 26.27 13.66 15.29
C PRO A 100 26.64 12.17 15.17
N GLN A 101 25.88 11.25 15.78
CA GLN A 101 26.05 9.81 15.64
C GLN A 101 24.92 9.21 14.80
N PRO A 102 25.10 8.02 14.20
CA PRO A 102 24.01 7.32 13.56
C PRO A 102 22.85 7.02 14.52
N LEU A 103 21.62 7.05 14.01
CA LEU A 103 20.41 6.63 14.70
C LEU A 103 20.45 5.12 14.98
N TYR A 104 20.82 4.30 14.00
CA TYR A 104 20.83 2.85 14.20
C TYR A 104 22.18 2.37 14.76
N LYS A 105 22.23 2.13 16.08
CA LYS A 105 23.37 1.50 16.76
C LYS A 105 23.57 0.05 16.34
N HIS A 106 22.47 -0.68 16.19
CA HIS A 106 22.49 -2.08 15.81
C HIS A 106 21.23 -2.45 15.02
N VAL A 107 21.42 -3.23 13.96
CA VAL A 107 20.36 -3.96 13.27
C VAL A 107 20.86 -5.38 13.01
N ASN A 108 20.08 -6.39 13.39
CA ASN A 108 20.36 -7.79 13.11
C ASN A 108 20.03 -8.09 11.64
N GLU A 109 21.03 -7.95 10.76
CA GLU A 109 20.86 -8.13 9.32
C GLU A 109 20.48 -9.56 8.90
N LYS A 110 20.48 -10.54 9.82
CA LYS A 110 19.89 -11.85 9.55
C LYS A 110 18.40 -11.75 9.21
N LEU A 111 17.72 -10.71 9.69
CA LEU A 111 16.34 -10.39 9.28
C LEU A 111 16.23 -10.23 7.76
N PHE A 112 17.25 -9.68 7.09
CA PHE A 112 17.22 -9.42 5.66
C PHE A 112 17.30 -10.68 4.80
N SER A 113 17.64 -11.81 5.42
CA SER A 113 17.57 -13.12 4.76
C SER A 113 16.17 -13.73 4.81
N LYS A 114 15.23 -13.18 5.60
CA LYS A 114 13.83 -13.61 5.56
C LYS A 114 13.24 -13.26 4.20
N PRO A 115 12.40 -14.13 3.59
CA PRO A 115 11.93 -13.92 2.22
C PRO A 115 11.23 -12.58 1.97
N THR A 116 10.39 -12.12 2.90
CA THR A 116 9.68 -10.83 2.78
C THR A 116 10.62 -9.63 2.86
N TYR A 117 11.65 -9.67 3.71
CA TYR A 117 12.65 -8.61 3.79
C TYR A 117 13.55 -8.61 2.56
N SER A 118 14.00 -9.79 2.13
CA SER A 118 14.92 -9.93 1.00
C SER A 118 14.27 -9.41 -0.30
N SER A 119 13.02 -9.81 -0.56
CA SER A 119 12.27 -9.34 -1.71
C SER A 119 11.95 -7.83 -1.64
N PHE A 120 11.60 -7.31 -0.46
CA PHE A 120 11.41 -5.86 -0.26
C PHE A 120 12.70 -5.06 -0.52
N ILE A 121 13.84 -5.51 -0.03
CA ILE A 121 15.12 -4.82 -0.21
C ILE A 121 15.52 -4.78 -1.69
N LYS A 122 15.27 -5.84 -2.45
CA LYS A 122 15.50 -5.85 -3.91
C LYS A 122 14.71 -4.75 -4.62
N LEU A 123 13.43 -4.59 -4.26
CA LEU A 123 12.62 -3.49 -4.80
C LEU A 123 13.25 -2.12 -4.52
N LEU A 124 13.76 -1.88 -3.30
CA LEU A 124 14.37 -0.60 -2.94
C LEU A 124 15.63 -0.23 -3.74
N ASP A 125 16.34 -1.20 -4.30
CA ASP A 125 17.54 -0.95 -5.10
C ASP A 125 17.19 -0.44 -6.52
N ASN A 126 16.02 -0.77 -7.05
CA ASN A 126 15.56 -0.27 -8.35
C ASN A 126 15.28 1.23 -8.35
N TYR A 127 14.77 1.74 -7.23
CA TYR A 127 14.32 3.12 -7.06
C TYR A 127 15.41 4.08 -6.56
N GLN A 128 16.70 3.73 -6.74
CA GLN A 128 17.83 4.65 -6.52
C GLN A 128 18.12 5.56 -7.73
N ARG A 129 17.28 5.53 -8.77
CA ARG A 129 17.51 6.24 -10.03
C ARG A 129 16.80 7.60 -10.04
N VAL A 130 17.49 8.55 -10.68
CA VAL A 130 17.21 9.99 -10.72
C VAL A 130 15.81 10.25 -11.31
N THR A 131 14.99 10.99 -10.57
CA THR A 131 13.67 11.47 -11.02
C THR A 131 13.79 12.22 -12.36
N GLY A 132 12.83 12.03 -13.27
CA GLY A 132 12.74 12.76 -14.54
C GLY A 132 13.28 12.04 -15.79
N ARG A 133 13.27 10.71 -15.81
CA ARG A 133 13.36 9.91 -17.04
C ARG A 133 12.17 8.94 -17.07
N GLU A 134 11.59 8.69 -18.23
CA GLU A 134 10.57 7.64 -18.40
C GLU A 134 11.08 6.33 -17.78
N GLU A 135 10.38 5.85 -16.75
CA GLU A 135 10.70 4.59 -16.11
C GLU A 135 10.19 3.45 -16.99
N GLU A 136 11.07 2.91 -17.84
CA GLU A 136 10.81 1.62 -18.46
C GLU A 136 10.94 0.53 -17.39
N VAL A 137 9.80 0.01 -16.94
CA VAL A 137 9.76 -1.15 -16.04
C VAL A 137 10.32 -2.36 -16.78
N THR A 138 11.46 -2.83 -16.33
CA THR A 138 12.17 -3.99 -16.88
C THR A 138 11.48 -5.30 -16.51
N ALA A 139 11.76 -6.35 -17.29
CA ALA A 139 11.28 -7.70 -16.97
C ALA A 139 11.88 -8.27 -15.66
N GLU A 140 12.97 -7.70 -15.15
CA GLU A 140 13.48 -8.04 -13.81
C GLU A 140 12.65 -7.36 -12.74
N GLU A 141 12.41 -6.04 -12.86
CA GLU A 141 11.58 -5.29 -11.90
C GLU A 141 10.17 -5.88 -11.76
N LEU A 142 9.54 -6.29 -12.88
CA LEU A 142 8.25 -6.99 -12.82
C LEU A 142 8.33 -8.31 -12.03
N ARG A 143 9.41 -9.09 -12.21
CA ARG A 143 9.63 -10.34 -11.47
C ARG A 143 9.88 -10.08 -9.99
N GLU A 144 10.56 -9.01 -9.65
CA GLU A 144 10.80 -8.63 -8.25
C GLU A 144 9.51 -8.18 -7.57
N GLN A 145 8.65 -7.42 -8.26
CA GLN A 145 7.31 -7.06 -7.77
C GLN A 145 6.46 -8.30 -7.53
N ASP A 146 6.40 -9.22 -8.50
CA ASP A 146 5.65 -10.48 -8.38
C ASP A 146 6.19 -11.36 -7.25
N THR A 147 7.51 -11.42 -7.10
CA THR A 147 8.15 -12.15 -6.01
C THR A 147 7.78 -11.55 -4.66
N PHE A 148 7.88 -10.22 -4.50
CA PHE A 148 7.51 -9.56 -3.25
C PHE A 148 6.05 -9.79 -2.89
N LEU A 149 5.12 -9.60 -3.83
CA LEU A 149 3.69 -9.85 -3.61
C LEU A 149 3.41 -11.29 -3.21
N LYS A 150 4.08 -12.26 -3.85
CA LYS A 150 3.98 -13.66 -3.46
C LYS A 150 4.46 -13.88 -2.01
N GLU A 151 5.64 -13.40 -1.66
CA GLU A 151 6.22 -13.60 -0.32
C GLU A 151 5.37 -12.96 0.78
N VAL A 152 4.79 -11.78 0.54
CA VAL A 152 3.89 -11.16 1.54
C VAL A 152 2.57 -11.93 1.67
N MET A 153 2.00 -12.40 0.56
CA MET A 153 0.74 -13.15 0.57
C MET A 153 0.86 -14.54 1.23
N GLU A 154 2.06 -15.13 1.25
CA GLU A 154 2.31 -16.37 1.98
C GLU A 154 2.22 -16.22 3.52
N THR A 155 2.28 -14.99 4.04
CA THR A 155 2.20 -14.71 5.48
C THR A 155 0.79 -14.87 6.05
N GLU A 156 0.70 -15.33 7.30
CA GLU A 156 -0.58 -15.41 8.01
C GLU A 156 -1.25 -14.04 8.17
N LEU A 157 -0.44 -12.97 8.29
CA LEU A 157 -0.91 -11.59 8.32
C LEU A 157 -1.71 -11.24 7.07
N MET A 158 -1.14 -11.45 5.88
CA MET A 158 -1.82 -11.10 4.63
C MET A 158 -3.02 -12.01 4.35
N LYS A 159 -2.95 -13.29 4.70
CA LYS A 159 -4.12 -14.19 4.62
C LYS A 159 -5.26 -13.70 5.52
N LYS A 160 -4.95 -13.22 6.73
CA LYS A 160 -5.94 -12.64 7.65
C LYS A 160 -6.56 -11.36 7.09
N LEU A 161 -5.74 -10.48 6.52
CA LEU A 161 -6.22 -9.25 5.86
C LEU A 161 -7.16 -9.59 4.69
N PHE A 162 -6.75 -10.50 3.81
CA PHE A 162 -7.59 -10.94 2.70
C PHE A 162 -8.92 -11.54 3.19
N ALA A 163 -8.88 -12.43 4.19
CA ALA A 163 -10.10 -13.02 4.75
C ALA A 163 -11.07 -11.97 5.32
N PHE A 164 -10.55 -10.95 6.00
CA PHE A 164 -11.35 -9.83 6.49
C PHE A 164 -12.00 -9.03 5.35
N LEU A 165 -11.22 -8.67 4.33
CA LEU A 165 -11.71 -7.91 3.18
C LEU A 165 -12.71 -8.71 2.34
N HIS A 166 -12.50 -10.01 2.21
CA HIS A 166 -13.42 -10.94 1.55
C HIS A 166 -14.75 -11.03 2.30
N GLN A 167 -14.72 -11.16 3.64
CA GLN A 167 -15.92 -11.13 4.48
C GLN A 167 -16.70 -9.81 4.32
N LYS A 168 -15.98 -8.71 4.09
CA LYS A 168 -16.53 -7.38 3.80
C LYS A 168 -16.93 -7.17 2.35
N SER A 169 -16.95 -8.24 1.55
CA SER A 169 -17.31 -8.20 0.12
C SER A 169 -16.48 -7.19 -0.69
N ARG A 170 -15.23 -6.93 -0.27
CA ARG A 170 -14.31 -6.03 -0.98
C ARG A 170 -13.58 -6.71 -2.13
N TYR A 171 -13.36 -8.02 -2.01
CA TYR A 171 -12.69 -8.85 -3.01
C TYR A 171 -13.42 -10.18 -3.15
N GLY A 172 -13.65 -10.62 -4.39
CA GLY A 172 -14.26 -11.92 -4.69
C GLY A 172 -13.26 -13.08 -4.62
N SER A 173 -11.97 -12.81 -4.83
CA SER A 173 -10.91 -13.83 -4.83
C SER A 173 -9.56 -13.27 -4.40
N GLU A 174 -8.63 -14.15 -4.02
CA GLU A 174 -7.25 -13.75 -3.67
C GLU A 174 -6.52 -13.21 -4.91
N GLN A 175 -6.80 -13.77 -6.09
CA GLN A 175 -6.20 -13.32 -7.35
C GLN A 175 -6.55 -11.86 -7.66
N GLU A 176 -7.81 -11.50 -7.45
CA GLU A 176 -8.29 -10.11 -7.59
C GLU A 176 -7.62 -9.18 -6.59
N PHE A 177 -7.53 -9.59 -5.32
CA PHE A 177 -6.84 -8.81 -4.29
C PHE A 177 -5.37 -8.58 -4.62
N VAL A 178 -4.65 -9.61 -5.09
CA VAL A 178 -3.24 -9.50 -5.49
C VAL A 178 -3.07 -8.63 -6.73
N ALA A 179 -3.97 -8.73 -7.70
CA ALA A 179 -3.96 -7.86 -8.88
C ALA A 179 -4.13 -6.39 -8.48
N ASP A 180 -5.08 -6.10 -7.59
CA ASP A 180 -5.31 -4.75 -7.07
C ASP A 180 -4.14 -4.25 -6.22
N LEU A 181 -3.53 -5.09 -5.39
CA LEU A 181 -2.30 -4.74 -4.67
C LEU A 181 -1.18 -4.38 -5.65
N LYS A 182 -1.03 -5.15 -6.74
CA LYS A 182 -0.02 -4.88 -7.75
C LYS A 182 -0.24 -3.54 -8.43
N GLU A 183 -1.46 -3.26 -8.87
CA GLU A 183 -1.81 -1.99 -9.50
C GLU A 183 -1.69 -0.81 -8.52
N MET A 184 -2.17 -0.96 -7.29
CA MET A 184 -2.13 0.09 -6.26
C MET A 184 -0.70 0.49 -5.89
N TRP A 185 0.20 -0.49 -5.76
CA TRP A 185 1.56 -0.25 -5.30
C TRP A 185 2.54 0.01 -6.45
N PHE A 186 2.39 -0.67 -7.57
CA PHE A 186 3.36 -0.65 -8.67
C PHE A 186 2.80 -0.11 -10.00
N GLY A 187 1.49 0.13 -10.09
CA GLY A 187 0.87 0.81 -11.22
C GLY A 187 1.41 2.24 -11.32
N LEU A 188 1.95 2.58 -12.49
CA LEU A 188 2.48 3.91 -12.76
C LEU A 188 1.34 4.89 -13.04
N TYR A 189 1.30 6.00 -12.30
CA TYR A 189 0.34 7.08 -12.52
C TYR A 189 1.04 8.41 -12.76
N SER A 190 0.46 9.20 -13.67
CA SER A 190 0.93 10.55 -13.99
C SER A 190 0.42 11.53 -12.95
N ARG A 191 1.34 12.23 -12.28
CA ARG A 191 0.99 13.30 -11.31
C ARG A 191 0.96 14.70 -11.92
N ARG A 192 1.47 14.86 -13.15
CA ARG A 192 1.40 16.09 -13.97
C ARG A 192 1.58 15.74 -15.45
N ASP A 193 0.72 16.30 -16.31
CA ASP A 193 0.87 16.41 -17.77
C ASP A 193 1.64 15.28 -18.48
N GLY A 194 1.20 14.03 -18.30
CA GLY A 194 1.42 12.96 -19.28
C GLY A 194 2.59 12.01 -19.03
N GLU A 195 3.51 12.29 -18.10
CA GLU A 195 4.59 11.37 -17.76
C GLU A 195 4.15 10.44 -16.61
N LYS A 196 4.08 9.13 -16.87
CA LYS A 196 3.81 8.09 -15.86
C LYS A 196 5.11 7.76 -15.13
N ASP A 197 5.46 8.57 -14.14
CA ASP A 197 6.81 8.57 -13.53
C ASP A 197 6.82 8.19 -12.05
N SER A 198 5.71 7.72 -11.48
CA SER A 198 5.67 7.36 -10.06
C SER A 198 4.69 6.25 -9.74
N SER A 199 5.06 5.46 -8.72
CA SER A 199 4.23 4.39 -8.13
C SER A 199 3.88 4.67 -6.66
N GLY A 200 2.91 3.91 -6.13
CA GLY A 200 2.58 3.96 -4.70
C GLY A 200 3.75 3.48 -3.83
N PHE A 201 4.50 2.49 -4.32
CA PHE A 201 5.64 1.91 -3.63
C PHE A 201 6.76 2.92 -3.45
N GLU A 202 7.12 3.67 -4.50
CA GLU A 202 8.11 4.73 -4.38
C GLU A 202 7.70 5.79 -3.37
N HIS A 203 6.44 6.19 -3.43
CA HIS A 203 5.92 7.25 -2.58
C HIS A 203 5.95 6.87 -1.09
N VAL A 204 5.67 5.62 -0.75
CA VAL A 204 5.55 5.20 0.66
C VAL A 204 6.82 4.56 1.22
N PHE A 205 7.56 3.81 0.39
CA PHE A 205 8.65 2.96 0.85
C PHE A 205 10.04 3.43 0.41
N SER A 206 10.20 3.91 -0.82
CA SER A 206 11.51 4.40 -1.30
C SER A 206 11.84 5.78 -0.73
N GLY A 207 10.81 6.63 -0.62
CA GLY A 207 10.93 8.07 -0.40
C GLY A 207 11.18 8.79 -1.71
N GLU A 208 10.45 9.88 -1.94
CA GLU A 208 10.50 10.68 -3.15
C GLU A 208 11.15 12.04 -2.86
N VAL A 209 12.07 12.49 -3.73
CA VAL A 209 12.63 13.85 -3.65
C VAL A 209 11.85 14.76 -4.58
N LYS A 210 10.98 15.60 -4.01
CA LYS A 210 10.21 16.60 -4.74
C LYS A 210 10.72 17.99 -4.46
N LYS A 211 11.21 18.69 -5.50
CA LYS A 211 11.76 20.06 -5.40
C LYS A 211 12.85 20.19 -4.33
N GLY A 212 13.72 19.19 -4.22
CA GLY A 212 14.79 19.15 -3.20
C GLY A 212 14.31 18.83 -1.78
N LYS A 213 13.05 18.45 -1.58
CA LYS A 213 12.52 17.96 -0.30
C LYS A 213 12.20 16.49 -0.38
N VAL A 214 12.64 15.73 0.61
CA VAL A 214 12.26 14.32 0.78
C VAL A 214 10.81 14.25 1.28
N SER A 215 10.00 13.39 0.67
CA SER A 215 8.63 13.08 1.06
C SER A 215 8.45 11.56 1.09
N GLY A 216 7.61 11.04 1.99
CA GLY A 216 7.29 9.62 2.00
C GLY A 216 8.42 8.69 2.46
N PHE A 217 9.37 9.23 3.23
CA PHE A 217 10.55 8.51 3.70
C PHE A 217 10.36 8.02 5.14
N HIS A 218 9.53 7.00 5.31
CA HIS A 218 9.11 6.51 6.64
C HIS A 218 9.52 5.06 6.93
N ASN A 219 10.06 4.34 5.95
CA ASN A 219 10.43 2.94 6.12
C ASN A 219 11.79 2.80 6.85
N TRP A 220 11.78 2.12 8.00
CA TRP A 220 12.97 1.95 8.86
C TRP A 220 14.11 1.17 8.19
N ILE A 221 13.79 0.18 7.34
CA ILE A 221 14.80 -0.61 6.61
C ILE A 221 15.51 0.30 5.61
N ARG A 222 14.74 1.07 4.83
CA ARG A 222 15.28 2.04 3.88
C ARG A 222 16.14 3.11 4.57
N PHE A 223 15.67 3.65 5.70
CA PHE A 223 16.45 4.60 6.50
C PHE A 223 17.78 3.98 6.93
N TYR A 224 17.74 2.81 7.56
CA TYR A 224 18.94 2.09 8.01
C TYR A 224 19.94 1.85 6.88
N LEU A 225 19.47 1.35 5.73
CA LEU A 225 20.34 1.04 4.59
C LEU A 225 20.99 2.31 4.01
N LEU A 226 20.29 3.45 4.00
CA LEU A 226 20.85 4.71 3.51
C LEU A 226 21.78 5.37 4.53
N GLU A 227 21.44 5.34 5.82
CA GLU A 227 22.31 5.82 6.90
C GLU A 227 23.63 5.02 6.92
N LYS A 228 23.55 3.69 6.81
CA LYS A 228 24.73 2.80 6.72
C LYS A 228 25.63 3.13 5.52
N ARG A 229 25.05 3.61 4.41
CA ARG A 229 25.78 4.06 3.20
C ARG A 229 26.27 5.52 3.30
N GLY A 230 25.92 6.25 4.36
CA GLY A 230 26.24 7.67 4.52
C GLY A 230 25.42 8.60 3.62
N LEU A 231 24.26 8.15 3.13
CA LEU A 231 23.39 8.91 2.22
C LEU A 231 22.28 9.67 2.96
N VAL A 232 22.05 9.35 4.23
CA VAL A 232 21.10 10.02 5.12
C VAL A 232 21.82 10.39 6.40
N ASN A 233 21.54 11.59 6.92
CA ASN A 233 22.00 12.05 8.22
C ASN A 233 20.79 12.29 9.14
N TYR A 234 20.84 11.75 10.36
CA TYR A 234 19.79 11.88 11.36
C TYR A 234 20.06 13.10 12.24
N PHE A 235 19.07 13.99 12.39
CA PHE A 235 19.27 15.28 13.08
C PHE A 235 18.71 15.28 14.51
N SER A 236 17.50 14.73 14.71
CA SER A 236 16.80 14.74 15.99
C SER A 236 15.50 13.93 15.94
N HIS A 237 14.84 13.78 17.10
CA HIS A 237 13.44 13.37 17.20
C HIS A 237 12.66 14.44 17.96
N ASN A 238 11.37 14.60 17.66
CA ASN A 238 10.49 15.59 18.31
C ASN A 238 9.23 14.96 18.90
N PHE A 239 9.19 13.63 18.91
CA PHE A 239 8.10 12.82 19.44
C PHE A 239 8.69 11.56 20.06
N ASP A 240 8.27 11.24 21.28
CA ASP A 240 8.74 10.09 22.06
C ASP A 240 7.57 9.19 22.46
N GLY A 241 6.76 8.80 21.47
CA GLY A 241 5.67 7.83 21.63
C GLY A 241 4.54 8.22 22.58
N PRO A 242 3.46 7.41 22.65
CA PRO A 242 2.63 7.25 23.84
C PRO A 242 3.27 6.35 24.90
#